data_AF-A0A7C3LYA0-F1
#
_entry.id   AF-A0A7C3LYA0-F1
#
_cell.length_a   1.000
_cell.length_b   1.000
_cell.length_c   1.000
_cell.angle_alpha   90.00
_cell.angle_beta   90.00
_cell.angle_gamma   90.00
#
_symmetry.space_group_name_H-M   'P 1'
#
loop_
_entity.id
_entity.type
_entity.pdbx_description
1 polymer ?
#
loop_
_entity_poly.entity_id
_entity_poly.type
_entity_poly.pdbx_seq_one_letter_code
_entity_poly.pdbx_strand_id
1 'polypeptide(L)'
;MKRVTRRLFLRGVIVLGTGAALAACAPAPTLEPGPPASPTGVAGVSGARPASPSPQPVATSTPSVPSATPLAKAQTPSAVPAGAAYLAVARGTSPAEITMRAIAAIGGMERFVKKGYDVIVKPNICNANHGPEYASTTNPEVVATLVRLALGAGAKRVRVMDYPFSGSAQAAYARSGIEEAVKAAGGEMEVMAPMKFVETAIPAGLDLKSWRFYQPILEADLVINVPIAKDHGLARLTLGGKNLMGTIENRPAIHRNLGQRIADITSLVRPQLTVVDAVRILVANGPTGGNLDDVRETNTVIASHDIVAADAYATTLFGLRPEDISYIVASAKMGLGTMDLSSIRIEELNV
;
A
#
# COMPACT_ATOMS: atom_id res chain seq x y z
N MET A 1 5.22 -15.41 45.39
CA MET A 1 4.54 -14.10 45.49
C MET A 1 3.52 -13.99 44.37
N LYS A 2 2.38 -13.33 44.66
CA LYS A 2 1.05 -13.56 44.07
C LYS A 2 0.90 -13.12 42.60
N ARG A 3 0.12 -13.89 41.83
CA ARG A 3 -0.38 -13.56 40.48
C ARG A 3 -1.27 -12.31 40.54
N VAL A 4 -1.01 -11.34 39.67
CA VAL A 4 -1.87 -10.15 39.49
C VAL A 4 -2.78 -10.41 38.29
N THR A 5 -4.10 -10.41 38.53
CA THR A 5 -5.14 -10.63 37.52
C THR A 5 -5.76 -9.31 37.04
N ARG A 6 -6.32 -9.36 35.82
CA ARG A 6 -6.91 -8.32 34.94
C ARG A 6 -7.95 -7.33 35.53
N ARG A 7 -8.16 -7.24 36.84
CA ARG A 7 -9.21 -6.41 37.45
C ARG A 7 -8.73 -5.12 38.14
N LEU A 8 -7.47 -4.75 38.02
CA LEU A 8 -6.88 -3.59 38.70
C LEU A 8 -6.46 -2.42 37.78
N PHE A 9 -6.84 -2.44 36.50
CA PHE A 9 -6.41 -1.42 35.52
C PHE A 9 -7.49 -0.37 35.19
N LEU A 10 -8.67 -0.39 35.82
CA LEU A 10 -9.83 0.40 35.39
C LEU A 10 -10.38 1.39 36.42
N ARG A 11 -9.54 1.92 37.33
CA ARG A 11 -9.93 3.05 38.18
C ARG A 11 -8.76 4.00 38.41
N GLY A 12 -8.79 5.15 37.76
CA GLY A 12 -8.00 6.30 38.22
C GLY A 12 -7.68 7.33 37.15
N VAL A 13 -8.68 8.10 36.68
CA VAL A 13 -8.44 9.50 36.29
C VAL A 13 -9.67 10.32 36.65
N ILE A 14 -9.54 11.16 37.69
CA ILE A 14 -10.43 12.30 37.96
C ILE A 14 -9.57 13.57 37.84
N VAL A 15 -10.07 14.45 36.96
CA VAL A 15 -9.98 15.92 36.82
C VAL A 15 -9.16 16.74 37.83
N LEU A 16 -8.37 17.69 37.29
CA LEU A 16 -8.13 19.11 37.69
C LEU A 16 -7.09 19.65 36.68
N GLY A 17 -7.07 20.87 36.13
CA GLY A 17 -7.86 22.10 36.25
C GLY A 17 -7.07 23.22 35.53
N THR A 18 -7.78 24.05 34.76
CA THR A 18 -7.54 25.47 34.40
C THR A 18 -6.13 26.09 34.38
N GLY A 19 -5.79 26.76 33.27
CA GLY A 19 -4.76 27.80 33.21
C GLY A 19 -4.69 28.49 31.84
N ALA A 20 -5.36 29.64 31.71
CA ALA A 20 -5.30 30.52 30.55
C ALA A 20 -4.07 31.44 30.62
N ALA A 21 -3.44 31.71 29.47
CA ALA A 21 -2.57 32.87 29.29
C ALA A 21 -2.62 33.34 27.83
N LEU A 22 -3.27 34.48 27.65
CA LEU A 22 -3.21 35.35 26.48
C LEU A 22 -1.83 36.03 26.41
N ALA A 23 -1.20 36.04 25.24
CA ALA A 23 -0.17 37.02 24.91
C ALA A 23 -0.26 37.40 23.43
N ALA A 24 -0.27 38.71 23.20
CA ALA A 24 -0.66 39.38 21.97
C ALA A 24 0.50 39.57 20.99
N CYS A 25 0.10 39.98 19.78
CA CYS A 25 0.85 40.24 18.56
C CYS A 25 2.05 41.20 18.65
N ALA A 26 3.05 40.96 17.81
CA ALA A 26 3.75 42.00 17.03
C ALA A 26 4.42 41.37 15.79
N PRO A 27 4.22 41.90 14.57
CA PRO A 27 4.95 41.48 13.38
C PRO A 27 6.04 42.49 12.98
N ALA A 28 7.18 42.01 12.47
CA ALA A 28 8.10 42.75 11.60
C ALA A 28 9.19 41.81 11.04
N PRO A 29 9.87 42.13 9.91
CA PRO A 29 9.45 42.92 8.77
C PRO A 29 9.52 42.10 7.45
N THR A 30 8.77 42.57 6.46
CA THR A 30 8.75 42.11 5.08
C THR A 30 10.08 42.34 4.37
N LEU A 31 10.67 41.28 3.81
CA LEU A 31 11.77 41.33 2.85
C LEU A 31 11.18 41.65 1.47
N GLU A 32 11.57 42.78 0.87
CA GLU A 32 11.25 43.10 -0.52
C GLU A 32 12.03 42.20 -1.48
N PRO A 33 11.40 41.61 -2.50
CA PRO A 33 12.11 40.92 -3.57
C PRO A 33 12.72 41.92 -4.56
N GLY A 34 14.04 41.85 -4.74
CA GLY A 34 14.74 42.59 -5.79
C GLY A 34 14.32 42.14 -7.20
N PRO A 35 14.46 43.01 -8.21
CA PRO A 35 13.97 42.76 -9.57
C PRO A 35 14.76 41.64 -10.28
N PRO A 36 14.11 40.89 -11.20
CA PRO A 36 14.74 39.79 -11.91
C PRO A 36 15.78 40.29 -12.93
N ALA A 37 16.93 39.61 -12.98
CA ALA A 37 17.92 39.82 -14.03
C ALA A 37 17.42 39.24 -15.37
N SER A 38 17.45 40.06 -16.41
CA SER A 38 17.10 39.71 -17.79
C SER A 38 18.08 38.68 -18.41
N PRO A 39 17.61 37.84 -19.34
CA PRO A 39 18.41 36.78 -19.95
C PRO A 39 19.39 37.34 -21.00
N THR A 40 20.67 37.04 -20.85
CA THR A 40 21.67 37.22 -21.90
C THR A 40 21.49 36.18 -22.99
N GLY A 41 21.34 36.65 -24.23
CA GLY A 41 21.06 35.86 -25.41
C GLY A 41 22.17 34.88 -25.79
N VAL A 42 21.76 33.75 -26.34
CA VAL A 42 22.64 32.80 -27.03
C VAL A 42 22.47 33.05 -28.52
N ALA A 43 23.50 33.64 -29.13
CA ALA A 43 23.63 33.76 -30.57
C ALA A 43 23.84 32.37 -31.19
N GLY A 44 23.10 32.09 -32.26
CA GLY A 44 23.24 30.87 -33.04
C GLY A 44 24.58 30.81 -33.78
N VAL A 45 25.13 29.60 -33.86
CA VAL A 45 26.15 29.24 -34.85
C VAL A 45 25.67 28.01 -35.58
N SER A 46 25.27 28.23 -36.83
CA SER A 46 25.03 27.21 -37.85
C SER A 46 26.38 26.64 -38.29
N GLY A 47 26.62 25.36 -38.00
CA GLY A 47 27.78 24.61 -38.49
C GLY A 47 27.33 23.29 -39.09
N ALA A 48 27.48 23.16 -40.41
CA ALA A 48 27.20 21.94 -41.16
C ALA A 48 28.07 20.77 -40.66
N ARG A 49 27.44 19.61 -40.42
CA ARG A 49 28.13 18.35 -40.09
C ARG A 49 28.36 17.52 -41.36
N PRO A 50 29.57 16.98 -41.60
CA PRO A 50 29.80 16.01 -42.66
C PRO A 50 29.27 14.61 -42.26
N ALA A 51 28.87 13.85 -43.28
CA ALA A 51 28.32 12.50 -43.16
C ALA A 51 29.31 11.50 -42.55
N SER A 52 28.82 10.66 -41.64
CA SER A 52 29.56 9.55 -41.03
C SER A 52 29.52 8.30 -41.91
N PRO A 53 30.59 7.49 -41.97
CA PRO A 53 30.59 6.22 -42.70
C PRO A 53 29.87 5.10 -41.91
N SER A 54 29.21 4.22 -42.65
CA SER A 54 28.46 3.06 -42.13
C SER A 54 29.36 2.05 -41.38
N PRO A 55 28.98 1.53 -40.21
CA PRO A 55 29.73 0.49 -39.52
C PRO A 55 29.44 -0.91 -40.09
N GLN A 56 30.49 -1.71 -40.26
CA GLN A 56 30.43 -3.14 -40.59
C GLN A 56 29.98 -3.99 -39.38
N PRO A 57 29.35 -5.16 -39.59
CA PRO A 57 28.80 -5.97 -38.51
C PRO A 57 29.89 -6.69 -37.71
N VAL A 58 29.94 -6.41 -36.40
CA VAL A 58 30.73 -7.15 -35.41
C VAL A 58 29.93 -8.37 -34.97
N ALA A 59 30.55 -9.55 -35.06
CA ALA A 59 30.01 -10.79 -34.54
C ALA A 59 29.78 -10.68 -33.02
N THR A 60 28.53 -10.80 -32.59
CA THR A 60 28.14 -10.79 -31.19
C THR A 60 28.00 -12.22 -30.69
N SER A 61 28.89 -12.60 -29.78
CA SER A 61 28.70 -13.79 -28.95
C SER A 61 27.48 -13.58 -28.05
N THR A 62 26.58 -14.55 -28.05
CA THR A 62 25.41 -14.58 -27.19
C THR A 62 25.85 -14.70 -25.72
N PRO A 63 25.48 -13.76 -24.83
CA PRO A 63 25.65 -13.97 -23.40
C PRO A 63 24.63 -15.02 -22.93
N SER A 64 25.12 -16.04 -22.25
CA SER A 64 24.31 -17.06 -21.58
C SER A 64 23.44 -16.42 -20.50
N VAL A 65 22.12 -16.54 -20.66
CA VAL A 65 21.14 -16.14 -19.65
C VAL A 65 21.32 -17.06 -18.43
N PRO A 66 21.53 -16.54 -17.21
CA PRO A 66 21.58 -17.37 -16.03
C PRO A 66 20.24 -18.07 -15.80
N SER A 67 20.32 -19.36 -15.48
CA SER A 67 19.21 -20.26 -15.19
C SER A 67 18.17 -19.63 -14.28
N ALA A 68 16.90 -19.72 -14.69
CA ALA A 68 15.74 -19.24 -13.96
C ALA A 68 15.72 -19.77 -12.52
N THR A 69 15.72 -18.85 -11.56
CA THR A 69 15.37 -19.13 -10.16
C THR A 69 13.97 -19.76 -10.13
N PRO A 70 13.72 -20.80 -9.29
CA PRO A 70 12.41 -21.43 -9.24
C PRO A 70 11.31 -20.41 -9.00
N LEU A 71 10.30 -20.45 -9.85
CA LEU A 71 9.09 -19.62 -9.81
C LEU A 71 8.50 -19.59 -8.39
N ALA A 72 8.02 -18.41 -7.99
CA ALA A 72 7.25 -18.19 -6.78
C ALA A 72 6.21 -19.31 -6.62
N LYS A 73 6.13 -19.94 -5.44
CA LYS A 73 5.02 -20.83 -5.11
C LYS A 73 3.75 -20.00 -5.27
N ALA A 74 2.97 -20.26 -6.32
CA ALA A 74 1.71 -19.57 -6.54
C ALA A 74 0.87 -19.74 -5.27
N GLN A 75 0.71 -18.66 -4.51
CA GLN A 75 0.01 -18.66 -3.24
C GLN A 75 -1.48 -18.77 -3.56
N THR A 76 -2.02 -19.99 -3.47
CA THR A 76 -3.45 -20.22 -3.66
C THR A 76 -4.22 -19.60 -2.49
N PRO A 77 -5.33 -18.88 -2.73
CA PRO A 77 -6.16 -18.35 -1.65
C PRO A 77 -6.58 -19.46 -0.68
N SER A 78 -6.40 -19.23 0.62
CA SER A 78 -6.83 -20.17 1.66
C SER A 78 -8.36 -20.30 1.62
N ALA A 79 -8.89 -21.53 1.61
CA ALA A 79 -10.32 -21.78 1.62
C ALA A 79 -11.01 -21.04 2.78
N VAL A 80 -12.22 -20.53 2.57
CA VAL A 80 -13.00 -19.84 3.60
C VAL A 80 -13.51 -20.88 4.62
N PRO A 81 -13.14 -20.79 5.91
CA PRO A 81 -13.67 -21.68 6.93
C PRO A 81 -15.19 -21.56 7.06
N ALA A 82 -15.85 -22.66 7.45
CA ALA A 82 -17.29 -22.63 7.72
C ALA A 82 -17.62 -21.55 8.77
N GLY A 83 -18.57 -20.67 8.45
CA GLY A 83 -18.98 -19.58 9.34
C GLY A 83 -18.21 -18.27 9.18
N ALA A 84 -17.03 -18.26 8.55
CA ALA A 84 -16.28 -17.04 8.25
C ALA A 84 -16.90 -16.27 7.07
N ALA A 85 -16.80 -14.94 7.12
CA ALA A 85 -17.18 -14.08 6.01
C ALA A 85 -16.17 -14.21 4.85
N TYR A 86 -16.66 -14.00 3.62
CA TYR A 86 -15.79 -13.88 2.46
C TYR A 86 -15.02 -12.55 2.51
N LEU A 87 -15.77 -11.50 2.86
CA LEU A 87 -15.32 -10.13 3.06
C LEU A 87 -15.99 -9.57 4.32
N ALA A 88 -15.22 -8.86 5.15
CA ALA A 88 -15.74 -8.17 6.33
C ALA A 88 -15.51 -6.67 6.22
N VAL A 89 -16.46 -5.89 6.76
CA VAL A 89 -16.42 -4.43 6.80
C VAL A 89 -16.70 -4.00 8.23
N ALA A 90 -15.68 -3.52 8.92
CA ALA A 90 -15.83 -3.07 10.29
C ALA A 90 -15.79 -1.55 10.37
N ARG A 91 -16.74 -0.98 11.11
CA ARG A 91 -16.89 0.46 11.32
C ARG A 91 -16.85 0.81 12.80
N GLY A 92 -16.16 1.90 13.14
CA GLY A 92 -15.92 2.30 14.53
C GLY A 92 -14.74 3.25 14.66
N THR A 93 -14.67 3.99 15.77
CA THR A 93 -13.69 5.08 15.93
C THR A 93 -12.29 4.64 16.31
N SER A 94 -12.09 3.37 16.72
CA SER A 94 -10.77 2.82 17.02
C SER A 94 -10.23 2.02 15.82
N PRO A 95 -9.20 2.50 15.11
CA PRO A 95 -8.60 1.78 13.98
C PRO A 95 -8.12 0.38 14.36
N ALA A 96 -7.53 0.23 15.55
CA ALA A 96 -7.08 -1.05 16.06
C ALA A 96 -8.25 -2.01 16.29
N GLU A 97 -9.34 -1.55 16.91
CA GLU A 97 -10.49 -2.39 17.20
C GLU A 97 -11.19 -2.87 15.92
N ILE A 98 -11.49 -1.96 14.99
CA ILE A 98 -12.16 -2.32 13.73
C ILE A 98 -11.28 -3.25 12.88
N THR A 99 -9.95 -3.09 12.91
CA THR A 99 -9.03 -4.01 12.25
C THR A 99 -9.11 -5.41 12.87
N MET A 100 -9.07 -5.53 14.20
CA MET A 100 -9.21 -6.83 14.88
C MET A 100 -10.55 -7.51 14.56
N ARG A 101 -11.64 -6.73 14.53
CA ARG A 101 -13.00 -7.24 14.28
C ARG A 101 -13.18 -7.70 12.83
N ALA A 102 -12.67 -6.94 11.86
CA ALA A 102 -12.66 -7.33 10.45
C ALA A 102 -11.87 -8.63 10.22
N ILE A 103 -10.67 -8.75 10.81
CA ILE A 103 -9.85 -9.96 10.71
C ILE A 103 -10.54 -11.16 11.37
N ALA A 104 -11.14 -10.97 12.56
CA ALA A 104 -11.87 -12.04 13.25
C ALA A 104 -13.04 -12.57 12.39
N ALA A 105 -13.82 -11.69 11.76
CA ALA A 105 -14.97 -12.07 10.94
C ALA A 105 -14.62 -12.90 9.70
N ILE A 106 -13.44 -12.70 9.11
CA ILE A 106 -12.94 -13.53 7.99
C ILE A 106 -12.19 -14.80 8.45
N GLY A 107 -12.26 -15.15 9.75
CA GLY A 107 -11.72 -16.40 10.29
C GLY A 107 -10.43 -16.26 11.11
N GLY A 108 -10.04 -15.04 11.49
CA GLY A 108 -8.87 -14.78 12.32
C GLY A 108 -7.55 -14.77 11.55
N MET A 109 -6.48 -14.29 12.20
CA MET A 109 -5.16 -14.19 11.57
C MET A 109 -4.50 -15.58 11.41
N GLU A 110 -4.83 -16.51 12.29
CA GLU A 110 -4.38 -17.91 12.31
C GLU A 110 -4.84 -18.69 11.08
N ARG A 111 -5.86 -18.19 10.35
CA ARG A 111 -6.25 -18.71 9.02
C ARG A 111 -5.15 -18.51 7.98
N PHE A 112 -4.37 -17.44 8.10
CA PHE A 112 -3.40 -17.00 7.10
C PHE A 112 -1.95 -17.25 7.56
N VAL A 113 -1.67 -17.00 8.84
CA VAL A 113 -0.33 -17.11 9.41
C VAL A 113 -0.14 -18.48 10.06
N LYS A 114 0.85 -19.24 9.60
CA LYS A 114 1.29 -20.47 10.28
C LYS A 114 2.52 -20.19 11.13
N LYS A 115 2.71 -21.01 12.17
CA LYS A 115 3.88 -20.92 13.05
C LYS A 115 5.17 -20.94 12.23
N GLY A 116 6.02 -19.94 12.45
CA GLY A 116 7.32 -19.82 11.81
C GLY A 116 7.34 -19.01 10.50
N TYR A 117 6.19 -18.53 10.01
CA TYR A 117 6.11 -17.75 8.78
C TYR A 117 6.95 -16.47 8.83
N ASP A 118 7.62 -16.17 7.74
CA ASP A 118 8.13 -14.83 7.39
C ASP A 118 7.02 -14.05 6.67
N VAL A 119 6.39 -13.14 7.40
CA VAL A 119 5.25 -12.36 6.90
C VAL A 119 5.73 -11.00 6.43
N ILE A 120 5.30 -10.58 5.24
CA ILE A 120 5.41 -9.20 4.78
C ILE A 120 4.06 -8.52 4.90
N VAL A 121 4.00 -7.40 5.60
CA VAL A 121 2.88 -6.45 5.57
C VAL A 121 3.26 -5.30 4.65
N LYS A 122 2.48 -5.12 3.58
CA LYS A 122 2.70 -4.08 2.58
C LYS A 122 1.64 -2.98 2.69
N PRO A 123 1.88 -1.91 3.47
CA PRO A 123 1.04 -0.72 3.45
C PRO A 123 1.16 0.05 2.12
N ASN A 124 0.46 1.17 2.02
CA ASN A 124 0.75 2.22 1.06
C ASN A 124 1.43 3.40 1.77
N ILE A 125 2.73 3.59 1.55
CA ILE A 125 3.53 4.71 2.06
C ILE A 125 4.02 5.54 0.88
N CYS A 126 3.39 6.70 0.68
CA CYS A 126 3.51 7.41 -0.60
C CYS A 126 4.67 8.41 -0.67
N ASN A 127 4.83 9.22 0.36
CA ASN A 127 5.75 10.35 0.35
C ASN A 127 6.23 10.71 1.77
N ALA A 128 7.26 11.55 1.82
CA ALA A 128 7.82 12.10 3.06
C ALA A 128 7.29 13.50 3.43
N ASN A 129 6.28 14.00 2.72
CA ASN A 129 5.80 15.38 2.86
C ASN A 129 4.63 15.50 3.85
N HIS A 130 3.76 14.48 3.90
CA HIS A 130 2.51 14.50 4.65
C HIS A 130 2.43 13.39 5.68
N GLY A 131 1.83 13.68 6.84
CA GLY A 131 1.52 12.68 7.85
C GLY A 131 0.26 11.86 7.51
N PRO A 132 -0.09 10.87 8.35
CA PRO A 132 -1.23 9.99 8.14
C PRO A 132 -2.60 10.71 8.13
N GLU A 133 -2.69 11.91 8.72
CA GLU A 133 -3.89 12.76 8.71
C GLU A 133 -4.37 13.14 7.30
N TYR A 134 -3.47 13.14 6.31
CA TYR A 134 -3.79 13.49 4.92
C TYR A 134 -4.39 12.34 4.10
N ALA A 135 -4.55 11.14 4.69
CA ALA A 135 -5.08 9.95 4.01
C ALA A 135 -4.37 9.62 2.67
N SER A 136 -3.11 10.02 2.53
CA SER A 136 -2.26 9.66 1.39
C SER A 136 -1.38 8.43 1.68
N THR A 137 -1.24 8.06 2.96
CA THR A 137 -0.53 6.89 3.47
C THR A 137 -1.44 6.10 4.42
N THR A 138 -1.30 4.77 4.43
CA THR A 138 -2.05 3.88 5.33
C THR A 138 -1.92 4.29 6.79
N ASN A 139 -3.01 4.15 7.55
CA ASN A 139 -3.09 4.43 8.97
C ASN A 139 -2.10 3.56 9.77
N PRO A 140 -1.22 4.15 10.60
CA PRO A 140 -0.20 3.41 11.34
C PRO A 140 -0.78 2.43 12.39
N GLU A 141 -1.95 2.71 12.97
CA GLU A 141 -2.59 1.81 13.93
C GLU A 141 -3.15 0.54 13.27
N VAL A 142 -3.67 0.65 12.04
CA VAL A 142 -4.10 -0.52 11.24
C VAL A 142 -2.89 -1.42 10.98
N VAL A 143 -1.79 -0.84 10.52
CA VAL A 143 -0.55 -1.59 10.26
C VAL A 143 0.00 -2.24 11.53
N ALA A 144 0.12 -1.49 12.62
CA ALA A 144 0.60 -2.02 13.89
C ALA A 144 -0.29 -3.14 14.44
N THR A 145 -1.61 -3.04 14.25
CA THR A 145 -2.54 -4.09 14.65
C THR A 145 -2.32 -5.36 13.86
N LEU A 146 -2.15 -5.28 12.54
CA LEU A 146 -1.85 -6.45 11.70
C LEU A 146 -0.51 -7.09 12.06
N VAL A 147 0.50 -6.29 12.40
CA VAL A 147 1.80 -6.79 12.90
C VAL A 147 1.60 -7.59 14.19
N ARG A 148 0.89 -7.04 15.18
CA ARG A 148 0.62 -7.74 16.45
C ARG A 148 -0.17 -9.03 16.24
N LEU A 149 -1.18 -9.00 15.37
CA LEU A 149 -1.99 -10.18 15.05
C LEU A 149 -1.15 -11.26 14.38
N ALA A 150 -0.29 -10.90 13.42
CA ALA A 150 0.57 -11.88 12.74
C ALA A 150 1.62 -12.49 13.68
N LEU A 151 2.26 -11.69 14.52
CA LEU A 151 3.17 -12.19 15.56
C LEU A 151 2.43 -13.08 16.58
N GLY A 152 1.23 -12.66 17.01
CA GLY A 152 0.38 -13.42 17.92
C GLY A 152 -0.06 -14.77 17.36
N ALA A 153 -0.30 -14.86 16.05
CA ALA A 153 -0.58 -16.10 15.33
C ALA A 153 0.66 -17.00 15.14
N GLY A 154 1.85 -16.54 15.55
CA GLY A 154 3.08 -17.34 15.58
C GLY A 154 4.03 -17.11 14.40
N ALA A 155 3.89 -16.01 13.66
CA ALA A 155 4.92 -15.59 12.69
C ALA A 155 6.29 -15.52 13.36
N LYS A 156 7.35 -15.98 12.67
CA LYS A 156 8.73 -15.86 13.16
C LYS A 156 9.18 -14.40 13.19
N ARG A 157 8.78 -13.65 12.16
CA ARG A 157 9.01 -12.21 12.04
C ARG A 157 7.93 -11.61 11.14
N VAL A 158 7.72 -10.31 11.29
CA VAL A 158 6.83 -9.53 10.43
C VAL A 158 7.61 -8.32 9.92
N ARG A 159 7.83 -8.27 8.61
CA ARG A 159 8.52 -7.17 7.92
C ARG A 159 7.48 -6.25 7.30
N VAL A 160 7.65 -4.95 7.48
CA VAL A 160 6.77 -3.93 6.91
C VAL A 160 7.57 -3.11 5.92
N MET A 161 7.08 -3.02 4.70
CA MET A 161 7.77 -2.34 3.61
C MET A 161 6.79 -1.74 2.61
N ASP A 162 7.20 -0.62 2.03
CA ASP A 162 6.66 -0.12 0.76
C ASP A 162 7.77 0.61 0.01
N TYR A 163 7.54 1.00 -1.23
CA TYR A 163 8.50 1.76 -2.01
C TYR A 163 7.91 3.14 -2.35
N PRO A 164 8.18 4.17 -1.55
CA PRO A 164 7.62 5.51 -1.76
C PRO A 164 8.03 6.11 -3.11
N PHE A 165 7.20 6.97 -3.69
CA PHE A 165 7.52 7.64 -4.96
C PHE A 165 8.15 9.02 -4.79
N SER A 166 8.16 9.57 -3.57
CA SER A 166 8.73 10.87 -3.25
C SER A 166 9.42 10.85 -1.89
N GLY A 167 10.60 11.47 -1.82
CA GLY A 167 11.48 11.40 -0.65
C GLY A 167 12.22 10.06 -0.52
N SER A 168 13.07 9.94 0.50
CA SER A 168 13.69 8.65 0.83
C SER A 168 12.68 7.73 1.53
N ALA A 169 12.88 6.41 1.42
CA ALA A 169 12.04 5.44 2.10
C ALA A 169 12.02 5.68 3.61
N GLN A 170 13.18 5.92 4.22
CA GLN A 170 13.33 6.20 5.64
C GLN A 170 12.53 7.44 6.07
N ALA A 171 12.62 8.54 5.31
CA ALA A 171 11.87 9.75 5.63
C ALA A 171 10.36 9.54 5.52
N ALA A 172 9.89 8.81 4.51
CA ALA A 172 8.48 8.51 4.35
C ALA A 172 7.96 7.56 5.44
N TYR A 173 8.74 6.55 5.82
CA TYR A 173 8.38 5.61 6.88
C TYR A 173 8.25 6.31 8.23
N ALA A 174 9.20 7.19 8.56
CA ALA A 174 9.13 8.02 9.76
C ALA A 174 7.94 8.99 9.69
N ARG A 175 7.78 9.74 8.59
CA ARG A 175 6.73 10.76 8.45
C ARG A 175 5.31 10.18 8.51
N SER A 176 5.11 8.97 7.99
CA SER A 176 3.83 8.28 8.05
C SER A 176 3.41 7.82 9.45
N GLY A 177 4.34 7.83 10.42
CA GLY A 177 4.16 7.22 11.75
C GLY A 177 4.17 5.69 11.75
N ILE A 178 4.23 5.05 10.57
CA ILE A 178 4.23 3.58 10.45
C ILE A 178 5.50 3.00 11.05
N GLU A 179 6.67 3.63 10.86
CA GLU A 179 7.92 3.11 11.42
C GLU A 179 7.86 2.95 12.94
N GLU A 180 7.40 3.98 13.65
CA GLU A 180 7.27 3.96 15.10
C GLU A 180 6.24 2.90 15.53
N ALA A 181 5.07 2.90 14.90
CA ALA A 181 3.98 1.99 15.23
C ALA A 181 4.35 0.51 15.01
N VAL A 182 5.09 0.21 13.94
CA VAL A 182 5.60 -1.13 13.63
C VAL A 182 6.63 -1.59 14.66
N LYS A 183 7.60 -0.73 15.00
CA LYS A 183 8.61 -1.05 16.03
C LYS A 183 7.95 -1.30 17.39
N ALA A 184 7.00 -0.46 17.77
CA ALA A 184 6.23 -0.61 19.01
C ALA A 184 5.36 -1.89 19.01
N ALA A 185 4.97 -2.39 17.84
CA ALA A 185 4.26 -3.65 17.69
C ALA A 185 5.18 -4.89 17.67
N GLY A 186 6.50 -4.71 17.66
CA GLY A 186 7.49 -5.79 17.58
C GLY A 186 7.82 -6.25 16.17
N GLY A 187 7.40 -5.49 15.14
CA GLY A 187 7.74 -5.74 13.74
C GLY A 187 9.03 -5.05 13.30
N GLU A 188 9.44 -5.31 12.06
CA GLU A 188 10.65 -4.79 11.45
C GLU A 188 10.29 -3.90 10.24
N MET A 189 10.81 -2.68 10.16
CA MET A 189 10.74 -1.91 8.91
C MET A 189 11.85 -2.37 7.95
N GLU A 190 11.49 -2.68 6.70
CA GLU A 190 12.46 -3.02 5.66
C GLU A 190 12.46 -1.97 4.55
N VAL A 191 13.63 -1.37 4.31
CA VAL A 191 13.85 -0.51 3.14
C VAL A 191 14.12 -1.41 1.93
N MET A 192 13.32 -1.23 0.88
CA MET A 192 13.41 -2.02 -0.35
C MET A 192 14.68 -1.68 -1.14
N ALA A 193 15.74 -2.45 -0.90
CA ALA A 193 17.05 -2.23 -1.50
C ALA A 193 17.06 -2.47 -3.03
N PRO A 194 17.57 -1.55 -3.87
CA PRO A 194 17.49 -1.62 -5.34
C PRO A 194 18.05 -2.91 -5.96
N MET A 195 19.14 -3.47 -5.41
CA MET A 195 19.76 -4.69 -5.92
C MET A 195 18.87 -5.95 -5.76
N LYS A 196 17.84 -5.89 -4.91
CA LYS A 196 16.88 -6.98 -4.73
C LYS A 196 15.70 -6.92 -5.72
N PHE A 197 15.63 -5.92 -6.60
CA PHE A 197 14.66 -5.92 -7.69
C PHE A 197 15.21 -6.73 -8.85
N VAL A 198 14.58 -7.88 -9.14
CA VAL A 198 15.06 -8.85 -10.13
C VAL A 198 14.05 -9.00 -11.26
N GLU A 199 14.54 -9.15 -12.48
CA GLU A 199 13.68 -9.46 -13.62
C GLU A 199 12.98 -10.79 -13.39
N THR A 200 11.64 -10.78 -13.40
CA THR A 200 10.80 -11.92 -13.07
C THR A 200 9.73 -12.08 -14.13
N ALA A 201 9.54 -13.30 -14.62
CA ALA A 201 8.46 -13.61 -15.55
C ALA A 201 7.09 -13.45 -14.88
N ILE A 202 6.08 -13.06 -15.66
CA ILE A 202 4.68 -12.99 -15.27
C ILE A 202 3.90 -13.97 -16.18
N PRO A 203 3.88 -15.27 -15.86
CA PRO A 203 3.35 -16.28 -16.78
C PRO A 203 1.87 -16.07 -17.15
N ALA A 204 1.08 -15.58 -16.18
CA ALA A 204 -0.34 -15.25 -16.38
C ALA A 204 -0.58 -13.84 -16.93
N GLY A 205 0.48 -13.04 -17.14
CA GLY A 205 0.36 -11.65 -17.58
C GLY A 205 -0.08 -11.56 -19.04
N LEU A 206 -1.07 -10.71 -19.31
CA LEU A 206 -1.62 -10.53 -20.65
C LEU A 206 -0.84 -9.48 -21.45
N ASP A 207 -0.44 -8.37 -20.84
CA ASP A 207 0.39 -7.31 -21.44
C ASP A 207 1.86 -7.41 -20.99
N LEU A 208 2.11 -7.44 -19.67
CA LEU A 208 3.45 -7.64 -19.12
C LEU A 208 3.82 -9.12 -19.13
N LYS A 209 4.92 -9.48 -19.81
CA LYS A 209 5.47 -10.86 -19.81
C LYS A 209 6.55 -11.07 -18.77
N SER A 210 7.25 -10.00 -18.40
CA SER A 210 8.20 -9.96 -17.31
C SER A 210 8.31 -8.53 -16.79
N TRP A 211 8.80 -8.37 -15.57
CA TRP A 211 9.12 -7.07 -14.98
C TRP A 211 10.12 -7.21 -13.84
N ARG A 212 10.71 -6.10 -13.36
CA ARG A 212 11.57 -6.11 -12.18
C ARG A 212 10.75 -6.00 -10.89
N PHE A 213 10.70 -7.10 -10.13
CA PHE A 213 9.99 -7.21 -8.85
C PHE A 213 10.96 -7.28 -7.68
N TYR A 214 10.55 -6.75 -6.53
CA TYR A 214 11.30 -6.89 -5.30
C TYR A 214 11.29 -8.33 -4.80
N GLN A 215 12.39 -9.05 -5.00
CA GLN A 215 12.49 -10.50 -4.77
C GLN A 215 11.94 -10.96 -3.41
N PRO A 216 12.21 -10.29 -2.26
CA PRO A 216 11.65 -10.72 -0.98
C PRO A 216 10.12 -10.78 -0.91
N ILE A 217 9.37 -10.02 -1.74
CA ILE A 217 7.90 -10.10 -1.77
C ILE A 217 7.42 -11.43 -2.36
N LEU A 218 8.23 -12.02 -3.25
CA LEU A 218 7.93 -13.28 -3.94
C LEU A 218 8.34 -14.50 -3.08
N GLU A 219 9.28 -14.30 -2.16
CA GLU A 219 9.87 -15.35 -1.33
C GLU A 219 9.22 -15.47 0.06
N ALA A 220 8.49 -14.44 0.51
CA ALA A 220 7.82 -14.46 1.81
C ALA A 220 6.75 -15.57 1.87
N ASP A 221 6.57 -16.15 3.06
CA ASP A 221 5.57 -17.19 3.29
C ASP A 221 4.15 -16.64 3.17
N LEU A 222 3.97 -15.36 3.50
CA LEU A 222 2.71 -14.64 3.40
C LEU A 222 2.94 -13.15 3.09
N VAL A 223 2.18 -12.63 2.14
CA VAL A 223 2.05 -11.18 1.91
C VAL A 223 0.64 -10.73 2.32
N ILE A 224 0.59 -9.77 3.25
CA ILE A 224 -0.62 -9.04 3.65
C ILE A 224 -0.58 -7.67 2.98
N ASN A 225 -1.50 -7.41 2.06
CA ASN A 225 -1.60 -6.13 1.36
C ASN A 225 -2.50 -5.17 2.14
N VAL A 226 -2.03 -3.96 2.43
CA VAL A 226 -2.74 -3.00 3.28
C VAL A 226 -2.88 -1.65 2.56
N PRO A 227 -3.64 -1.60 1.45
CA PRO A 227 -3.82 -0.37 0.70
C PRO A 227 -4.57 0.67 1.54
N ILE A 228 -4.33 1.95 1.26
CA ILE A 228 -5.24 3.03 1.66
C ILE A 228 -6.28 3.27 0.57
N ALA A 229 -7.52 3.49 0.94
CA ALA A 229 -8.58 3.93 0.04
C ALA A 229 -8.44 5.42 -0.28
N LYS A 230 -8.08 5.74 -1.52
CA LYS A 230 -7.99 7.14 -1.98
C LYS A 230 -8.24 7.33 -3.47
N ASP A 231 -8.60 8.55 -3.82
CA ASP A 231 -8.59 9.08 -5.17
C ASP A 231 -7.21 8.94 -5.85
N HIS A 232 -7.21 8.86 -7.17
CA HIS A 232 -6.01 8.92 -7.99
C HIS A 232 -6.36 9.33 -9.43
N GLY A 233 -5.80 10.45 -9.92
CA GLY A 233 -6.16 11.00 -11.24
C GLY A 233 -6.23 10.00 -12.40
N LEU A 234 -5.20 9.18 -12.65
CA LEU A 234 -5.23 8.21 -13.76
C LEU A 234 -6.00 6.92 -13.46
N ALA A 235 -5.78 6.30 -12.30
CA ALA A 235 -6.37 5.00 -11.96
C ALA A 235 -7.79 5.12 -11.39
N ARG A 236 -8.27 6.35 -11.20
CA ARG A 236 -9.44 6.77 -10.43
C ARG A 236 -9.33 6.50 -8.93
N LEU A 237 -8.91 5.29 -8.53
CA LEU A 237 -8.69 4.95 -7.13
C LEU A 237 -7.34 4.24 -6.91
N THR A 238 -6.72 4.49 -5.77
CA THR A 238 -5.71 3.62 -5.18
C THR A 238 -6.39 2.70 -4.19
N LEU A 239 -6.27 1.39 -4.44
CA LEU A 239 -6.79 0.30 -3.61
C LEU A 239 -5.77 -0.87 -3.64
N GLY A 240 -6.20 -2.09 -3.39
CA GLY A 240 -5.39 -3.29 -3.28
C GLY A 240 -4.52 -3.54 -4.51
N GLY A 241 -5.11 -3.70 -5.69
CA GLY A 241 -4.36 -4.01 -6.91
C GLY A 241 -3.31 -2.94 -7.22
N LYS A 242 -3.71 -1.66 -7.15
CA LYS A 242 -2.79 -0.54 -7.41
C LYS A 242 -1.68 -0.44 -6.37
N ASN A 243 -1.94 -0.78 -5.11
CA ASN A 243 -0.91 -0.77 -4.07
C ASN A 243 0.27 -1.69 -4.42
N LEU A 244 0.02 -2.80 -5.12
CA LEU A 244 1.07 -3.72 -5.58
C LEU A 244 2.05 -3.11 -6.59
N MET A 245 1.77 -1.94 -7.18
CA MET A 245 2.81 -1.17 -7.90
C MET A 245 4.01 -0.85 -6.99
N GLY A 246 3.80 -0.83 -5.67
CA GLY A 246 4.84 -0.73 -4.66
C GLY A 246 5.92 -1.82 -4.76
N THR A 247 5.63 -2.97 -5.36
CA THR A 247 6.53 -4.11 -5.42
C THR A 247 7.45 -4.13 -6.64
N ILE A 248 7.33 -3.15 -7.53
CA ILE A 248 8.05 -3.11 -8.81
C ILE A 248 8.93 -1.85 -8.97
N GLU A 249 9.94 -1.96 -9.81
CA GLU A 249 10.70 -0.84 -10.35
C GLU A 249 10.01 -0.22 -11.58
N ASN A 250 10.46 0.96 -12.01
CA ASN A 250 10.02 1.64 -13.24
C ASN A 250 8.48 1.77 -13.40
N ARG A 251 7.78 2.13 -12.31
CA ARG A 251 6.32 2.35 -12.32
C ARG A 251 5.81 3.27 -13.42
N PRO A 252 6.49 4.37 -13.82
CA PRO A 252 5.99 5.23 -14.90
C PRO A 252 5.71 4.45 -16.20
N ALA A 253 6.54 3.45 -16.53
CA ALA A 253 6.40 2.69 -17.76
C ALA A 253 5.14 1.81 -17.82
N ILE A 254 4.47 1.52 -16.71
CA ILE A 254 3.22 0.74 -16.73
C ILE A 254 1.96 1.59 -16.98
N HIS A 255 2.07 2.92 -17.06
CA HIS A 255 0.90 3.81 -17.12
C HIS A 255 0.14 3.78 -18.47
N ARG A 256 0.78 3.32 -19.56
CA ARG A 256 0.16 3.27 -20.90
C ARG A 256 -1.07 2.35 -21.02
N ASN A 257 -1.15 1.32 -20.17
CA ASN A 257 -2.25 0.36 -20.11
C ASN A 257 -2.45 -0.06 -18.64
N LEU A 258 -2.62 0.95 -17.78
CA LEU A 258 -2.47 0.80 -16.34
C LEU A 258 -3.38 -0.29 -15.75
N GLY A 259 -4.64 -0.37 -16.23
CA GLY A 259 -5.61 -1.36 -15.75
C GLY A 259 -5.12 -2.81 -15.91
N GLN A 260 -4.81 -3.20 -17.15
CA GLN A 260 -4.33 -4.55 -17.44
C GLN A 260 -2.98 -4.83 -16.78
N ARG A 261 -2.07 -3.86 -16.77
CA ARG A 261 -0.73 -4.06 -16.21
C ARG A 261 -0.73 -4.19 -14.69
N ILE A 262 -1.66 -3.53 -13.99
CA ILE A 262 -1.90 -3.79 -12.57
C ILE A 262 -2.45 -5.20 -12.35
N ALA A 263 -3.38 -5.67 -13.20
CA ALA A 263 -3.88 -7.04 -13.12
C ALA A 263 -2.77 -8.07 -13.38
N ASP A 264 -1.88 -7.82 -14.34
CA ASP A 264 -0.70 -8.66 -14.61
C ASP A 264 0.23 -8.73 -13.38
N ILE A 265 0.52 -7.59 -12.73
CA ILE A 265 1.29 -7.53 -11.47
C ILE A 265 0.60 -8.34 -10.37
N THR A 266 -0.72 -8.16 -10.21
CA THR A 266 -1.55 -8.87 -9.22
C THR A 266 -1.59 -10.36 -9.49
N SER A 267 -1.46 -10.80 -10.75
CA SER A 267 -1.43 -12.22 -11.10
C SER A 267 -0.16 -12.93 -10.60
N LEU A 268 0.95 -12.19 -10.44
CA LEU A 268 2.21 -12.72 -9.92
C LEU A 268 2.32 -12.53 -8.40
N VAL A 269 2.07 -11.32 -7.90
CA VAL A 269 2.04 -11.04 -6.46
C VAL A 269 0.59 -11.17 -6.01
N ARG A 270 0.22 -12.33 -5.46
CA ARG A 270 -1.12 -12.60 -4.94
C ARG A 270 -1.15 -12.59 -3.41
N PRO A 271 -1.48 -11.46 -2.76
CA PRO A 271 -1.72 -11.42 -1.32
C PRO A 271 -2.84 -12.38 -0.94
N GLN A 272 -2.63 -13.18 0.11
CA GLN A 272 -3.68 -14.06 0.64
C GLN A 272 -4.65 -13.30 1.56
N LEU A 273 -4.29 -12.07 1.94
CA LEU A 273 -5.08 -11.17 2.76
C LEU A 273 -4.86 -9.74 2.26
N THR A 274 -5.96 -9.06 1.93
CA THR A 274 -6.01 -7.63 1.65
C THR A 274 -6.86 -6.94 2.72
N VAL A 275 -6.29 -5.91 3.35
CA VAL A 275 -6.93 -5.09 4.39
C VAL A 275 -6.93 -3.65 3.93
N VAL A 276 -8.04 -3.20 3.35
CA VAL A 276 -8.19 -1.81 2.91
C VAL A 276 -8.40 -0.92 4.13
N ASP A 277 -7.44 -0.04 4.36
CA ASP A 277 -7.59 1.06 5.29
C ASP A 277 -8.47 2.15 4.68
N ALA A 278 -9.61 2.36 5.30
CA ALA A 278 -10.53 3.45 5.00
C ALA A 278 -10.90 4.20 6.29
N VAL A 279 -10.06 4.19 7.34
CA VAL A 279 -10.32 4.99 8.54
C VAL A 279 -10.52 6.44 8.13
N ARG A 280 -9.61 6.92 7.29
CA ARG A 280 -9.78 8.12 6.48
C ARG A 280 -9.58 7.76 5.02
N ILE A 281 -10.29 8.46 4.15
CA ILE A 281 -10.10 8.37 2.70
C ILE A 281 -9.74 9.75 2.17
N LEU A 282 -8.90 9.79 1.14
CA LEU A 282 -8.64 11.00 0.37
C LEU A 282 -9.57 10.99 -0.85
N VAL A 283 -10.49 11.95 -0.96
CA VAL A 283 -11.54 11.95 -1.99
C VAL A 283 -11.20 12.76 -3.24
N ALA A 284 -10.12 13.55 -3.20
CA ALA A 284 -9.65 14.33 -4.35
C ALA A 284 -8.13 14.55 -4.29
N ASN A 285 -7.55 14.97 -5.42
CA ASN A 285 -6.15 15.38 -5.54
C ASN A 285 -5.14 14.30 -5.13
N GLY A 286 -5.49 13.02 -5.33
CA GLY A 286 -4.54 11.93 -5.22
C GLY A 286 -3.52 11.93 -6.37
N PRO A 287 -2.31 11.36 -6.19
CA PRO A 287 -1.93 10.42 -5.14
C PRO A 287 -1.28 11.04 -3.89
N THR A 288 -0.88 12.31 -3.95
CA THR A 288 -0.17 13.00 -2.86
C THR A 288 -1.13 13.58 -1.82
N GLY A 289 -2.32 14.00 -2.24
CA GLY A 289 -3.18 14.85 -1.42
C GLY A 289 -2.50 16.20 -1.18
N GLY A 290 -2.64 16.72 0.04
CA GLY A 290 -2.00 17.97 0.47
C GLY A 290 -2.98 19.00 1.02
N ASN A 291 -4.29 18.77 0.84
CA ASN A 291 -5.35 19.52 1.49
C ASN A 291 -6.14 18.60 2.44
N LEU A 292 -6.37 19.03 3.67
CA LEU A 292 -7.18 18.29 4.64
C LEU A 292 -8.69 18.35 4.30
N ASP A 293 -9.13 19.34 3.54
CA ASP A 293 -10.53 19.41 3.08
C ASP A 293 -10.89 18.28 2.10
N ASP A 294 -9.88 17.68 1.45
CA ASP A 294 -10.03 16.51 0.59
C ASP A 294 -10.05 15.20 1.39
N VAL A 295 -9.92 15.25 2.71
CA VAL A 295 -9.92 14.07 3.58
C VAL A 295 -11.29 13.89 4.22
N ARG A 296 -11.83 12.68 4.10
CA ARG A 296 -13.07 12.30 4.78
C ARG A 296 -12.81 11.16 5.74
N GLU A 297 -13.25 11.32 6.97
CA GLU A 297 -13.25 10.23 7.95
C GLU A 297 -14.43 9.29 7.65
N THR A 298 -14.13 7.99 7.47
CA THR A 298 -15.17 6.97 7.27
C THR A 298 -15.13 5.88 8.31
N ASN A 299 -14.09 5.87 9.17
CA ASN A 299 -13.97 4.98 10.31
C ASN A 299 -14.18 3.52 9.94
N THR A 300 -13.64 3.11 8.78
CA THR A 300 -13.92 1.81 8.15
C THR A 300 -12.63 1.03 7.87
N VAL A 301 -12.65 -0.28 8.08
CA VAL A 301 -11.66 -1.23 7.56
C VAL A 301 -12.38 -2.34 6.80
N ILE A 302 -11.88 -2.66 5.60
CA ILE A 302 -12.40 -3.77 4.78
C ILE A 302 -11.33 -4.85 4.74
N ALA A 303 -11.68 -6.09 5.07
CA ALA A 303 -10.76 -7.21 5.02
C ALA A 303 -11.32 -8.35 4.17
N SER A 304 -10.49 -8.90 3.28
CA SER A 304 -10.83 -10.02 2.42
C SER A 304 -9.58 -10.82 2.04
N HIS A 305 -9.75 -12.10 1.78
CA HIS A 305 -8.73 -12.94 1.15
C HIS A 305 -8.71 -12.78 -0.39
N ASP A 306 -9.75 -12.17 -0.95
CA ASP A 306 -9.87 -11.79 -2.36
C ASP A 306 -9.66 -10.28 -2.49
N ILE A 307 -8.57 -9.91 -3.17
CA ILE A 307 -8.18 -8.53 -3.46
C ILE A 307 -9.17 -7.79 -4.37
N VAL A 308 -9.78 -8.49 -5.33
CA VAL A 308 -10.76 -7.91 -6.27
C VAL A 308 -12.05 -7.61 -5.54
N ALA A 309 -12.50 -8.49 -4.64
CA ALA A 309 -13.68 -8.26 -3.83
C ALA A 309 -13.48 -7.09 -2.84
N ALA A 310 -12.31 -7.00 -2.21
CA ALA A 310 -11.95 -5.87 -1.35
C ALA A 310 -11.98 -4.55 -2.12
N ASP A 311 -11.35 -4.51 -3.30
CA ASP A 311 -11.31 -3.32 -4.14
C ASP A 311 -12.72 -2.96 -4.64
N ALA A 312 -13.51 -3.94 -5.06
CA ALA A 312 -14.88 -3.76 -5.51
C ALA A 312 -15.75 -3.13 -4.42
N TYR A 313 -15.72 -3.65 -3.19
CA TYR A 313 -16.47 -3.05 -2.08
C TYR A 313 -15.97 -1.62 -1.79
N ALA A 314 -14.65 -1.40 -1.79
CA ALA A 314 -14.07 -0.09 -1.50
C ALA A 314 -14.48 1.00 -2.51
N THR A 315 -14.84 0.65 -3.75
CA THR A 315 -15.37 1.62 -4.73
C THR A 315 -16.64 2.33 -4.24
N THR A 316 -17.47 1.64 -3.44
CA THR A 316 -18.73 2.19 -2.91
C THR A 316 -18.49 3.36 -1.97
N LEU A 317 -17.33 3.41 -1.30
CA LEU A 317 -16.93 4.54 -0.44
C LEU A 317 -16.76 5.83 -1.24
N PHE A 318 -16.56 5.75 -2.56
CA PHE A 318 -16.38 6.90 -3.45
C PHE A 318 -17.61 7.16 -4.32
N GLY A 319 -18.72 6.45 -4.09
CA GLY A 319 -19.89 6.52 -4.98
C GLY A 319 -19.62 6.01 -6.39
N LEU A 320 -18.61 5.15 -6.54
CA LEU A 320 -18.23 4.52 -7.81
C LEU A 320 -18.67 3.06 -7.81
N ARG A 321 -18.68 2.46 -9.00
CA ARG A 321 -18.90 1.02 -9.17
C ARG A 321 -17.59 0.29 -9.47
N PRO A 322 -17.49 -1.02 -9.23
CA PRO A 322 -16.30 -1.77 -9.60
C PRO A 322 -15.92 -1.66 -11.09
N GLU A 323 -16.91 -1.52 -11.99
CA GLU A 323 -16.73 -1.37 -13.44
C GLU A 323 -16.06 -0.04 -13.82
N ASP A 324 -16.12 0.95 -12.93
CA ASP A 324 -15.51 2.27 -13.12
C ASP A 324 -13.98 2.21 -13.03
N ILE A 325 -13.41 1.13 -12.49
CA ILE A 325 -12.00 1.00 -12.16
C ILE A 325 -11.35 -0.09 -13.04
N SER A 326 -10.56 0.34 -14.02
CA SER A 326 -10.04 -0.55 -15.08
C SER A 326 -9.23 -1.74 -14.57
N TYR A 327 -8.46 -1.59 -13.48
CA TYR A 327 -7.69 -2.71 -12.91
C TYR A 327 -8.56 -3.71 -12.13
N ILE A 328 -9.70 -3.29 -11.56
CA ILE A 328 -10.65 -4.21 -10.94
C ILE A 328 -11.28 -5.08 -12.03
N VAL A 329 -11.75 -4.46 -13.11
CA VAL A 329 -12.32 -5.17 -14.27
C VAL A 329 -11.31 -6.14 -14.90
N ALA A 330 -10.08 -5.70 -15.14
CA ALA A 330 -9.03 -6.55 -15.71
C ALA A 330 -8.69 -7.74 -14.79
N SER A 331 -8.60 -7.50 -13.47
CA SER A 331 -8.31 -8.55 -12.49
C SER A 331 -9.44 -9.58 -12.41
N ALA A 332 -10.71 -9.15 -12.43
CA ALA A 332 -11.85 -10.05 -12.47
C ALA A 332 -11.87 -10.91 -13.74
N LYS A 333 -11.62 -10.31 -14.91
CA LYS A 333 -11.53 -11.03 -16.20
C LYS A 333 -10.42 -12.08 -16.25
N MET A 334 -9.32 -11.84 -15.53
CA MET A 334 -8.21 -12.78 -15.36
C MET A 334 -8.48 -13.87 -14.31
N GLY A 335 -9.66 -13.88 -13.66
CA GLY A 335 -9.98 -14.82 -12.58
C GLY A 335 -9.11 -14.61 -11.34
N LEU A 336 -8.68 -13.37 -11.07
CA LEU A 336 -7.88 -13.06 -9.88
C LEU A 336 -8.76 -12.90 -8.62
N GLY A 337 -10.08 -12.80 -8.81
CA GLY A 337 -11.08 -12.61 -7.78
C GLY A 337 -12.43 -12.21 -8.38
N THR A 338 -13.41 -11.91 -7.54
CA THR A 338 -14.75 -11.48 -7.97
C THR A 338 -15.01 -10.00 -7.67
N MET A 339 -15.63 -9.32 -8.64
CA MET A 339 -16.22 -7.99 -8.45
C MET A 339 -17.73 -8.05 -8.21
N ASP A 340 -18.35 -9.24 -8.32
CA ASP A 340 -19.77 -9.45 -8.03
C ASP A 340 -19.98 -9.64 -6.53
N LEU A 341 -20.26 -8.53 -5.85
CA LEU A 341 -20.48 -8.49 -4.41
C LEU A 341 -21.76 -9.25 -3.98
N SER A 342 -22.71 -9.49 -4.89
CA SER A 342 -23.94 -10.24 -4.58
C SER A 342 -23.70 -11.75 -4.45
N SER A 343 -22.60 -12.24 -5.03
CA SER A 343 -22.21 -13.65 -5.00
C SER A 343 -21.46 -14.08 -3.73
N ILE A 344 -21.11 -13.13 -2.85
CA ILE A 344 -20.25 -13.38 -1.69
C ILE A 344 -20.95 -13.03 -0.38
N ARG A 345 -20.58 -13.74 0.69
CA ARG A 345 -21.02 -13.39 2.05
C ARG A 345 -20.19 -12.22 2.58
N ILE A 346 -20.84 -11.06 2.68
CA ILE A 346 -20.29 -9.85 3.31
C ILE A 346 -20.80 -9.78 4.75
N GLU A 347 -19.90 -9.50 5.69
CA GLU A 347 -20.24 -9.25 7.09
C GLU A 347 -19.92 -7.81 7.47
N GLU A 348 -20.95 -7.04 7.81
CA GLU A 348 -20.79 -5.65 8.26
C GLU A 348 -20.90 -5.56 9.79
N LEU A 349 -19.92 -4.92 10.42
CA LEU A 349 -19.79 -4.80 11.86
C LEU A 349 -19.75 -3.32 12.24
N ASN A 350 -20.54 -2.93 13.24
CA ASN A 350 -20.43 -1.63 13.88
C ASN A 350 -19.93 -1.85 15.31
N VAL A 351 -18.88 -1.13 15.68
CA VAL A 351 -18.12 -1.29 16.92
C VAL A 351 -18.02 0.05 17.63
#